data_AF-R0LFB5-F1
#
_entry.id   AF-R0LFB5-F1
#
_cell.length_a   1.000
_cell.length_b   1.000
_cell.length_c   1.000
_cell.angle_alpha   90.00
_cell.angle_beta   90.00
_cell.angle_gamma   90.00
#
_symmetry.space_group_name_H-M   'P 1'
#
loop_
_entity.id
_entity.type
_entity.pdbx_description
1 polymer ?
#
loop_
_entity_poly.entity_id
_entity_poly.type
_entity_poly.pdbx_seq_one_letter_code
_entity_poly.pdbx_strand_id
1 'polypeptide(L)'
;MEEILCIGCGATIQTTDKSGLGFTPQSALEKGLETGEVYCQRCFRLRHYNEITDVQLTDDDFLKLLHEVGDSDALVVNVIDIFDFNGSVIPGLPRF
;
A
#
# COMPACT_ATOMS: atom_id res chain seq x y z
N MET A 1 20.18 7.08 7.63
CA MET A 1 19.41 6.32 8.63
C MET A 1 18.61 5.34 7.81
N GLU A 2 18.74 4.03 8.02
CA GLU A 2 17.98 3.06 7.22
C GLU A 2 16.48 3.26 7.48
N GLU A 3 15.70 3.39 6.41
CA GLU A 3 14.25 3.47 6.51
C GLU A 3 13.69 2.09 6.83
N ILE A 4 12.93 1.99 7.92
CA ILE A 4 12.28 0.73 8.30
C ILE A 4 11.02 0.60 7.45
N LEU A 5 10.93 -0.46 6.65
CA LEU A 5 9.79 -0.70 5.77
C LEU A 5 8.88 -1.77 6.37
N CYS A 6 7.57 -1.61 6.18
CA CYS A 6 6.59 -2.63 6.50
C CYS A 6 6.79 -3.85 5.58
N ILE A 7 7.01 -5.04 6.16
CA ILE A 7 7.22 -6.26 5.37
C ILE A 7 5.96 -6.72 4.61
N GLY A 8 4.78 -6.20 4.97
CA GLY A 8 3.52 -6.55 4.32
C GLY A 8 3.12 -5.67 3.15
N CYS A 9 3.44 -4.36 3.18
CA CYS A 9 2.99 -3.42 2.14
C CYS A 9 4.08 -2.45 1.65
N GLY A 10 5.31 -2.56 2.15
CA GLY A 10 6.44 -1.72 1.72
C GLY A 10 6.41 -0.27 2.19
N ALA A 11 5.39 0.16 2.94
CA ALA A 11 5.31 1.53 3.45
C ALA A 11 6.39 1.81 4.50
N THR A 12 7.01 2.99 4.46
CA THR A 12 7.92 3.47 5.50
C THR A 12 7.21 3.56 6.84
N ILE A 13 7.78 2.93 7.86
CA ILE A 13 7.20 2.87 9.19
C ILE A 13 7.32 4.21 9.90
N GLN A 14 6.23 4.63 10.53
CA GLN A 14 6.18 5.81 11.39
C GLN A 14 5.30 5.55 12.60
N THR A 15 5.50 6.29 13.68
CA THR A 15 4.80 6.10 14.96
C THR A 15 4.04 7.35 15.43
N THR A 16 3.95 8.37 14.56
CA THR A 16 3.47 9.73 14.91
C THR A 16 2.05 10.00 14.46
N ASP A 17 1.66 9.59 13.25
CA ASP A 17 0.35 9.87 12.66
C ASP A 17 -0.44 8.56 12.54
N LYS A 18 -1.42 8.37 13.42
CA LYS A 18 -2.26 7.16 13.44
C LYS A 18 -3.09 6.95 12.17
N SER A 19 -3.43 8.03 11.47
CA SER A 19 -4.15 7.99 10.19
C SER A 19 -3.22 7.86 8.99
N GLY A 20 -1.93 8.15 9.16
CA GLY A 20 -0.94 8.11 8.10
C GLY A 20 -0.55 6.71 7.66
N LEU A 21 -0.08 6.60 6.41
CA LEU A 21 0.52 5.37 5.90
C LEU A 21 1.70 4.94 6.77
N GLY A 22 1.90 3.63 6.89
CA GLY A 22 3.02 3.07 7.65
C GLY A 22 2.91 3.21 9.17
N PHE A 23 1.80 3.72 9.71
CA PHE A 23 1.64 3.85 11.15
C PHE A 23 1.78 2.52 11.87
N THR A 24 2.57 2.48 12.93
CA THR A 24 2.57 1.41 13.92
C THR A 24 2.76 2.00 15.31
N PRO A 25 2.14 1.46 16.38
CA PRO A 25 2.42 1.91 17.74
C PRO A 25 3.90 1.71 18.10
N GLN A 26 4.49 2.63 18.86
CA GLN A 26 5.90 2.56 19.29
C GLN A 26 6.26 1.20 19.94
N SER A 27 5.38 0.67 20.79
CA SER A 27 5.57 -0.64 21.43
C SER A 27 5.52 -1.83 20.46
N ALA A 28 4.81 -1.69 19.34
CA ALA A 28 4.77 -2.69 18.28
C ALA A 28 6.02 -2.60 17.40
N LEU A 29 6.54 -1.40 17.17
CA LEU A 29 7.81 -1.19 16.47
C LEU A 29 8.97 -1.83 17.23
N GLU A 30 9.09 -1.57 18.53
CA GLU A 30 10.16 -2.13 19.37
C GLU A 30 10.16 -3.66 19.34
N LYS A 31 8.99 -4.28 19.51
CA LYS A 31 8.84 -5.74 19.39
C LYS A 31 9.16 -6.26 17.99
N GLY A 32 8.72 -5.55 16.95
CA GLY A 32 8.99 -5.93 15.57
C GLY A 32 10.47 -5.83 15.21
N LEU A 33 11.21 -4.90 15.81
CA LEU A 33 12.66 -4.78 15.65
C LEU A 33 13.42 -5.91 16.35
N GLU A 34 12.92 -6.40 17.49
CA GLU A 34 13.49 -7.56 18.18
C GLU A 34 13.30 -8.86 17.38
N THR A 35 12.14 -9.05 16.73
CA THR A 35 11.83 -10.25 15.96
C THR A 35 12.24 -10.18 14.49
N GLY A 36 12.51 -8.98 13.97
CA GLY A 36 12.74 -8.72 12.56
C GLY A 36 11.45 -8.64 11.72
N GLU A 37 10.27 -8.69 12.35
CA GLU A 37 8.97 -8.66 11.68
C GLU A 37 8.21 -7.37 11.99
N VAL A 38 8.46 -6.32 11.21
CA VAL A 38 7.79 -5.03 11.39
C VAL A 38 6.60 -4.90 10.44
N TYR A 39 5.39 -4.82 11.02
CA TYR A 39 4.15 -4.54 10.31
C TYR A 39 3.61 -3.15 10.67
N CYS A 40 3.06 -2.45 9.67
CA CYS A 40 2.15 -1.34 9.92
C CYS A 40 0.82 -1.86 10.49
N GLN A 41 0.06 -0.98 11.14
CA GLN A 41 -1.21 -1.31 11.78
C GLN A 41 -2.19 -1.98 10.79
N ARG A 42 -2.23 -1.53 9.53
CA ARG A 42 -3.10 -2.12 8.49
C ARG A 42 -2.72 -3.57 8.17
N CYS A 43 -1.45 -3.82 7.86
CA CYS A 43 -0.98 -5.17 7.55
C CYS A 43 -1.13 -6.11 8.75
N PHE A 44 -0.90 -5.60 9.97
CA PHE A 44 -1.11 -6.37 11.18
C PHE A 44 -2.58 -6.80 11.33
N ARG A 45 -3.53 -5.87 11.14
CA ARG A 45 -4.97 -6.16 11.25
C ARG A 45 -5.47 -7.08 10.14
N LEU A 46 -5.00 -6.87 8.92
CA LEU A 46 -5.31 -7.77 7.81
C LEU A 46 -4.84 -9.20 8.10
N ARG A 47 -3.62 -9.36 8.62
CA ARG A 47 -3.03 -10.68 8.89
C ARG A 47 -3.68 -11.42 10.06
N HIS A 48 -4.03 -10.73 11.15
CA HIS A 48 -4.51 -11.36 12.38
C HIS A 48 -6.02 -11.36 12.53
N TYR A 49 -6.70 -10.40 11.89
CA TYR A 49 -8.15 -10.21 12.03
C TYR A 49 -8.89 -10.26 10.68
N ASN A 50 -8.18 -10.45 9.55
CA ASN A 50 -8.75 -10.37 8.20
C ASN A 50 -9.54 -9.08 7.96
N GLU A 51 -9.13 -8.00 8.62
CA GLU A 51 -9.81 -6.71 8.57
C GLU A 51 -9.13 -5.81 7.54
N ILE A 52 -9.87 -5.51 6.48
CA ILE A 52 -9.45 -4.54 5.46
C ILE A 52 -9.76 -3.15 6.01
N THR A 53 -8.73 -2.35 6.23
CA THR A 53 -8.89 -0.95 6.61
C THR A 53 -8.85 -0.10 5.35
N ASP A 54 -9.83 0.79 5.19
CA ASP A 54 -9.88 1.71 4.05
C ASP A 54 -8.61 2.55 3.97
N VAL A 55 -8.02 2.56 2.78
CA VAL A 55 -6.94 3.49 2.44
C VAL A 55 -7.63 4.70 1.85
N GLN A 56 -7.39 5.88 2.41
CA GLN A 56 -7.77 7.13 1.76
C GLN A 56 -6.81 7.38 0.60
N LEU A 57 -6.85 6.54 -0.44
CA LEU A 57 -6.27 6.90 -1.72
C LEU A 57 -7.26 7.86 -2.36
N THR A 58 -6.85 9.12 -2.53
CA THR A 58 -7.68 10.06 -3.27
C THR A 58 -7.56 9.78 -4.76
N ASP A 59 -8.56 10.19 -5.55
CA ASP A 59 -8.52 10.07 -7.02
C ASP A 59 -7.27 10.77 -7.60
N ASP A 60 -6.83 11.87 -6.97
CA ASP A 60 -5.62 12.61 -7.38
C ASP A 60 -4.34 11.79 -7.16
N ASP A 61 -4.24 11.04 -6.06
CA ASP A 61 -3.09 10.17 -5.79
C ASP A 61 -3.03 9.01 -6.78
N PHE A 62 -4.19 8.48 -7.16
CA PHE A 62 -4.29 7.46 -8.21
C PHE A 62 -3.81 7.99 -9.57
N LEU A 63 -4.24 9.20 -9.96
CA LEU A 63 -3.80 9.82 -11.20
C LEU A 63 -2.28 10.09 -11.24
N LYS A 64 -1.70 10.54 -10.12
CA LYS A 64 -0.24 10.72 -10.00
C LYS A 64 0.51 9.42 -10.20
N LEU A 65 0.06 8.33 -9.56
CA LEU A 65 0.63 7.00 -9.73
C LEU A 65 0.59 6.55 -11.20
N LEU A 66 -0.52 6.77 -11.90
CA LEU A 66 -0.64 6.42 -13.31
C LEU A 66 0.32 7.23 -14.20
N HIS A 67 0.47 8.54 -13.94
CA HIS A 67 1.43 9.37 -14.66
C HIS A 67 2.88 8.91 -14.44
N GLU A 68 3.27 8.59 -13.21
CA GLU A 68 4.61 8.08 -12.90
C GLU A 68 4.90 6.75 -13.62
N VAL A 69 3.89 5.87 -13.72
CA VAL A 69 4.00 4.61 -14.49
C VAL A 69 4.13 4.90 -15.98
N GLY A 70 3.35 5.83 -16.53
CA GLY A 70 3.38 6.23 -17.94
C GLY A 70 4.72 6.83 -18.38
N ASP A 71 5.37 7.60 -17.51
CA ASP A 71 6.69 8.20 -17.76
C ASP A 71 7.85 7.20 -17.62
N SER A 72 7.59 5.99 -17.14
CA SER A 72 8.61 4.96 -16.91
C SER A 72 8.75 4.00 -18.10
N ASP A 73 9.98 3.55 -18.39
CA ASP A 73 10.22 2.47 -19.36
C ASP A 73 9.88 1.12 -18.70
N ALA A 74 8.60 0.75 -18.77
CA ALA A 74 8.06 -0.42 -18.09
C ALA A 74 7.02 -1.18 -18.95
N LEU A 75 6.91 -2.48 -18.70
CA LEU A 75 5.83 -3.31 -19.24
C LEU A 75 4.64 -3.28 -18.28
N VAL A 76 3.53 -2.71 -18.72
CA VAL A 76 2.26 -2.75 -17.99
C VAL A 76 1.46 -3.98 -18.41
N VAL A 77 1.20 -4.90 -17.47
CA VAL A 77 0.37 -6.09 -17.69
C VAL A 77 -0.99 -5.88 -17.03
N ASN A 78 -2.03 -5.71 -17.84
CA ASN A 78 -3.40 -5.57 -17.35
C ASN A 78 -4.04 -6.95 -17.15
N VAL A 79 -4.40 -7.29 -15.90
CA VAL A 79 -5.01 -8.57 -15.53
C VAL A 79 -6.51 -8.35 -15.35
N ILE A 80 -7.32 -9.04 -16.15
CA ILE A 80 -8.78 -8.85 -16.17
C ILE A 80 -9.47 -10.13 -15.68
N ASP A 81 -10.36 -10.00 -14.69
CA ASP A 81 -11.32 -11.05 -14.34
C ASP A 81 -12.52 -11.00 -15.29
N ILE A 82 -12.79 -12.10 -15.99
CA ILE A 82 -13.90 -12.22 -16.94
C ILE A 82 -15.26 -12.15 -16.22
N PHE A 83 -15.32 -12.53 -14.94
CA PHE A 83 -16.54 -12.49 -14.15
C PHE A 83 -16.83 -11.12 -13.53
N ASP A 84 -15.80 -10.26 -13.42
CA ASP A 84 -15.93 -8.88 -12.94
C ASP A 84 -15.19 -7.90 -13.87
N PHE A 85 -15.71 -7.77 -15.09
CA PHE A 85 -15.12 -6.87 -16.09
C PHE A 85 -15.17 -5.40 -15.66
N ASN A 86 -16.28 -4.95 -15.03
CA ASN A 86 -16.43 -3.56 -14.62
C ASN A 86 -15.46 -3.18 -13.49
N GLY A 87 -15.17 -4.10 -12.57
CA GLY A 87 -14.17 -3.90 -11.52
C GLY A 87 -12.72 -4.06 -12.01
N SER A 88 -12.51 -4.78 -13.11
CA SER A 88 -11.17 -5.08 -13.64
C SER A 88 -10.66 -4.10 -14.71
N VAL A 89 -11.52 -3.24 -15.25
CA VAL A 89 -11.15 -2.30 -16.33
C VAL A 89 -11.03 -0.88 -15.80
N ILE A 90 -9.85 -0.29 -15.97
CA ILE A 90 -9.59 1.13 -15.66
C ILE A 90 -9.82 1.96 -16.94
N PRO A 91 -10.87 2.79 -17.01
CA PRO A 91 -11.15 3.61 -18.18
C PRO A 91 -10.04 4.65 -18.39
N GLY A 92 -9.54 4.76 -19.63
CA GLY A 92 -8.56 5.79 -19.97
C GLY A 92 -7.12 5.47 -19.58
N LEU A 93 -6.83 4.25 -19.11
CA LEU A 93 -5.46 3.77 -18.85
C LEU A 93 -4.47 4.05 -20.01
N PRO A 94 -4.83 3.92 -21.30
CA PRO A 94 -3.91 4.20 -22.41
C PRO A 94 -3.52 5.68 -22.61
N ARG A 95 -4.09 6.60 -21.81
CA ARG A 95 -3.77 8.04 -21.90
C ARG A 95 -2.60 8.45 -21.01
N PHE A 96 -2.16 7.54 -20.15
CA PHE A 96 -1.05 7.72 -19.23
C PHE A 96 0.16 6.98 -19.80
#